data_AF-A0A7S2FZI0-F1
#
_entry.id   AF-A0A7S2FZI0-F1
#
_cell.length_a   1.000
_cell.length_b   1.000
_cell.length_c   1.000
_cell.angle_alpha   90.00
_cell.angle_beta   90.00
_cell.angle_gamma   90.00
#
_symmetry.space_group_name_H-M   'P 1'
#
loop_
_entity.id
_entity.type
_entity.pdbx_description
1 polymer ?
#
loop_
_entity_poly.entity_id
_entity_poly.type
_entity_poly.pdbx_seq_one_letter_code
_entity_poly.pdbx_strand_id
1 'polypeptide(L)'
;PVVTGGPAVEKLAPDWLNRYLVAKRAVEAELDPPSVNGKIRPIIYRPSLIWNWQKLDVLPIIPIFNAASAIGIPFVDKTVRVETLASAIVAGIEDKLCTGVQRFPEMEELASRLR
;
A
#
# COMPACT_ATOMS: atom_id res chain seq x y z
N PRO A 1 -11.87 3.29 2.18
CA PRO A 1 -12.27 3.65 0.80
C PRO A 1 -12.63 2.40 -0.01
N VAL A 2 -13.89 2.34 -0.41
CA VAL A 2 -14.41 1.43 -1.44
C VAL A 2 -13.53 1.58 -2.67
N VAL A 3 -13.03 0.48 -3.20
CA VAL A 3 -12.24 0.51 -4.43
C VAL A 3 -13.17 0.98 -5.55
N THR A 4 -12.84 2.07 -6.25
CA THR A 4 -13.73 2.67 -7.26
C THR A 4 -13.94 1.72 -8.43
N GLY A 5 -15.04 0.94 -8.41
CA GLY A 5 -15.35 -0.16 -9.34
C GLY A 5 -15.31 -1.58 -8.73
N GLY A 6 -15.29 -1.68 -7.39
CA GLY A 6 -15.09 -2.91 -6.59
C GLY A 6 -15.67 -4.20 -7.16
N PRO A 7 -16.98 -4.28 -7.49
CA PRO A 7 -17.59 -5.53 -7.97
C PRO A 7 -17.09 -6.01 -9.34
N ALA A 8 -16.65 -5.10 -10.21
CA ALA A 8 -16.22 -5.42 -11.56
C ALA A 8 -14.79 -5.97 -11.60
N VAL A 9 -13.92 -5.49 -10.70
CA VAL A 9 -12.53 -5.92 -10.61
C VAL A 9 -12.39 -7.20 -9.80
N GLU A 10 -13.19 -7.38 -8.75
CA GLU A 10 -13.26 -8.66 -8.03
C GLU A 10 -13.66 -9.82 -8.97
N LYS A 11 -14.47 -9.57 -10.01
CA LYS A 11 -14.82 -10.56 -11.04
C LYS A 11 -13.72 -10.87 -12.05
N LEU A 12 -12.75 -9.98 -12.24
CA LEU A 12 -11.65 -10.11 -13.21
C LEU A 12 -10.34 -10.58 -12.56
N ALA A 13 -10.21 -10.38 -11.24
CA ALA A 13 -9.05 -10.82 -10.49
C ALA A 13 -9.09 -12.34 -10.25
N PRO A 14 -7.94 -13.03 -10.31
CA PRO A 14 -7.85 -14.44 -9.94
C PRO A 14 -8.34 -14.70 -8.52
N ASP A 15 -9.00 -15.84 -8.27
CA ASP A 15 -9.56 -16.19 -6.96
C ASP A 15 -8.54 -16.13 -5.83
N TRP A 16 -7.29 -16.56 -6.09
CA TRP A 16 -6.22 -16.50 -5.10
C TRP A 16 -5.89 -15.07 -4.68
N LEU A 17 -5.95 -14.12 -5.61
CA LEU A 17 -5.66 -12.70 -5.36
C LEU A 17 -6.79 -12.08 -4.55
N ASN A 18 -8.04 -12.40 -4.89
CA ASN A 18 -9.21 -11.96 -4.11
C ASN A 18 -9.14 -12.49 -2.67
N ARG A 19 -8.87 -13.78 -2.48
CA ARG A 19 -8.71 -14.37 -1.13
C ARG A 19 -7.58 -13.71 -0.35
N TYR A 20 -6.44 -13.45 -1.00
CA TYR A 20 -5.32 -12.75 -0.40
C TYR A 20 -5.70 -11.34 0.05
N LEU A 21 -6.37 -10.57 -0.80
CA LEU A 21 -6.81 -9.21 -0.49
C LEU A 21 -7.84 -9.19 0.64
N VAL A 22 -8.83 -10.09 0.62
CA VAL A 22 -9.82 -10.24 1.71
C VAL A 22 -9.13 -10.55 3.03
N ALA A 23 -8.18 -11.49 3.05
CA ALA A 23 -7.43 -11.82 4.26
C ALA A 23 -6.65 -10.61 4.81
N LYS A 24 -5.98 -9.83 3.93
CA LYS A 24 -5.30 -8.59 4.34
C LYS A 24 -6.27 -7.56 4.91
N ARG A 25 -7.43 -7.36 4.29
CA ARG A 25 -8.45 -6.41 4.76
C ARG A 25 -9.05 -6.81 6.11
N ALA A 26 -9.24 -8.10 6.36
CA ALA A 26 -9.69 -8.59 7.65
C ALA A 26 -8.70 -8.21 8.77
N VAL A 27 -7.40 -8.42 8.56
CA VAL A 27 -6.36 -8.01 9.52
C VAL A 27 -6.35 -6.51 9.76
N GLU A 28 -6.49 -5.70 8.70
CA GLU A 28 -6.53 -4.24 8.85
C GLU A 28 -7.76 -3.77 9.65
N ALA A 29 -8.91 -4.43 9.52
CA ALA A 29 -10.12 -4.11 10.29
C ALA A 29 -9.98 -4.44 11.78
N GLU A 30 -9.32 -5.56 12.10
CA GLU A 30 -8.98 -5.91 13.49
C GLU A 30 -7.99 -4.92 14.12
N LEU A 31 -7.16 -4.28 13.30
CA LEU A 31 -6.21 -3.25 13.74
C LEU A 31 -6.80 -1.84 13.78
N ASP A 32 -8.04 -1.62 13.35
CA ASP A 32 -8.68 -0.29 13.34
C ASP A 32 -8.76 0.28 14.77
N PRO A 33 -8.59 1.60 14.99
CA PRO A 33 -8.55 2.18 16.34
C PRO A 33 -9.73 1.81 17.27
N PRO A 34 -10.98 1.67 16.78
CA PRO A 34 -12.08 1.16 17.59
C PRO A 34 -11.86 -0.28 18.07
N SER A 35 -11.34 -1.16 17.21
CA SER A 35 -11.11 -2.59 17.48
C SER A 35 -10.03 -2.81 18.55
N VAL A 36 -9.02 -1.95 18.57
CA VAL A 36 -7.88 -2.07 19.51
C VAL A 36 -8.06 -1.25 20.79
N ASN A 37 -9.23 -0.60 20.97
CA ASN A 37 -9.56 0.25 22.11
C ASN A 37 -8.46 1.26 22.46
N GLY A 38 -7.83 1.85 21.43
CA GLY A 38 -6.74 2.82 21.57
C GLY A 38 -5.44 2.32 22.21
N LYS A 39 -5.29 1.01 22.46
CA LYS A 39 -4.09 0.45 23.12
C LYS A 39 -2.86 0.44 22.23
N ILE A 40 -3.06 0.36 20.92
CA ILE A 40 -1.99 0.44 19.93
C ILE A 40 -2.31 1.55 18.94
N ARG A 41 -1.25 2.18 18.41
CA ARG A 41 -1.32 3.16 17.33
C ARG A 41 -0.95 2.43 16.02
N PRO A 42 -1.93 1.95 15.24
CA PRO A 42 -1.66 1.22 14.02
C PRO A 42 -1.15 2.18 12.94
N ILE A 43 -0.09 1.78 12.24
CA ILE A 43 0.33 2.39 10.97
C ILE A 43 0.29 1.28 9.92
N ILE A 44 -0.58 1.42 8.93
CA ILE A 44 -0.86 0.38 7.95
C ILE A 44 -0.33 0.82 6.60
N TYR A 45 0.79 0.23 6.18
CA TYR A 45 1.37 0.51 4.87
C TYR A 45 0.65 -0.33 3.80
N ARG A 46 0.07 0.34 2.80
CA ARG A 46 -0.58 -0.28 1.63
C ARG A 46 0.22 0.02 0.36
N PRO A 47 1.40 -0.60 0.19
CA PRO A 47 2.14 -0.49 -1.04
C PRO A 47 1.41 -1.21 -2.17
N SER A 48 1.67 -0.73 -3.39
CA SER A 48 1.32 -1.38 -4.63
C SER A 48 2.36 -2.48 -4.95
N LEU A 49 2.89 -2.52 -6.18
CA LEU A 49 4.01 -3.36 -6.53
C LEU A 49 5.31 -2.81 -5.93
N ILE A 50 5.93 -3.61 -5.05
CA ILE A 50 7.23 -3.31 -4.45
C ILE A 50 8.35 -3.89 -5.32
N TRP A 51 9.40 -3.11 -5.56
CA TRP A 51 10.56 -3.55 -6.35
C TRP A 51 11.89 -2.99 -5.84
N ASN A 52 12.98 -3.66 -6.21
CA ASN A 52 14.36 -3.18 -6.10
C ASN A 52 15.17 -3.73 -7.29
N TRP A 53 16.43 -3.33 -7.43
CA TRP A 53 17.30 -3.78 -8.53
C TRP A 53 17.71 -5.25 -8.47
N GLN A 54 17.39 -5.95 -7.39
CA GLN A 54 17.65 -7.38 -7.24
C GLN A 54 16.47 -8.24 -7.71
N LYS A 55 15.26 -7.65 -7.78
CA LYS A 55 14.03 -8.31 -8.20
C LYS A 55 13.71 -7.99 -9.65
N LEU A 56 14.44 -8.63 -10.57
CA LEU A 56 14.39 -8.33 -12.01
C LEU A 56 13.09 -8.81 -12.69
N ASP A 57 12.40 -9.80 -12.11
CA ASP A 57 11.15 -10.39 -12.62
C ASP A 57 9.99 -9.39 -12.67
N VAL A 58 10.02 -8.35 -11.82
CA VAL A 58 8.97 -7.32 -11.77
C VAL A 58 9.32 -6.06 -12.57
N LEU A 59 10.56 -5.91 -13.07
CA LEU A 59 10.97 -4.71 -13.79
C LEU A 59 10.16 -4.42 -15.06
N PRO A 60 9.80 -5.41 -15.90
CA PRO A 60 9.05 -5.14 -17.13
C PRO A 60 7.64 -4.58 -16.91
N ILE A 61 7.03 -4.87 -15.76
CA ILE A 61 5.65 -4.47 -15.45
C ILE A 61 5.59 -3.08 -14.77
N ILE A 62 6.71 -2.57 -14.25
CA ILE A 62 6.79 -1.26 -13.57
C ILE A 62 6.31 -0.09 -14.45
N PRO A 63 6.78 0.07 -15.70
CA PRO A 63 6.34 1.20 -16.54
C PRO A 63 4.84 1.17 -16.80
N ILE A 64 4.25 -0.03 -16.93
CA ILE A 64 2.82 -0.22 -17.14
C ILE A 64 2.03 0.27 -15.92
N PHE A 65 2.42 -0.16 -14.72
CA PHE A 65 1.77 0.26 -13.48
C PHE A 65 1.90 1.77 -13.23
N ASN A 66 3.09 2.33 -13.46
CA ASN A 66 3.31 3.76 -13.26
C ASN A 66 2.54 4.62 -14.26
N ALA A 67 2.48 4.21 -15.54
CA ALA A 67 1.70 4.91 -16.56
C ALA A 67 0.19 4.83 -16.27
N ALA A 68 -0.32 3.64 -15.92
CA ALA A 68 -1.72 3.44 -15.55
C ALA A 68 -2.11 4.28 -14.33
N SER A 69 -1.24 4.35 -13.31
CA SER A 69 -1.46 5.20 -12.14
C SER A 69 -1.46 6.69 -12.50
N ALA A 70 -0.55 7.13 -13.37
CA ALA A 70 -0.48 8.52 -13.82
C ALA A 70 -1.71 8.95 -14.64
N ILE A 71 -2.33 8.03 -15.38
CA ILE A 71 -3.56 8.27 -16.16
C ILE A 71 -4.82 8.16 -15.28
N GLY A 72 -4.66 7.80 -13.99
CA GLY A 72 -5.76 7.72 -13.04
C GLY A 72 -6.62 6.47 -13.22
N ILE A 73 -6.07 5.39 -13.80
CA ILE A 73 -6.77 4.10 -13.88
C ILE A 73 -7.09 3.68 -12.44
N PRO A 74 -8.37 3.51 -12.08
CA PRO A 74 -8.72 3.03 -10.75
C PRO A 74 -8.01 1.68 -10.53
N PHE A 75 -7.64 1.35 -9.30
CA PHE A 75 -6.95 0.09 -8.93
C PHE A 75 -5.44 0.00 -9.19
N VAL A 76 -4.85 0.88 -10.00
CA VAL A 76 -3.41 0.84 -10.28
C VAL A 76 -2.69 1.96 -9.54
N ASP A 77 -2.03 1.60 -8.44
CA ASP A 77 -1.19 2.52 -7.65
C ASP A 77 0.26 2.47 -8.17
N LYS A 78 0.94 3.63 -8.13
CA LYS A 78 2.36 3.80 -8.51
C LYS A 78 3.22 2.79 -7.77
N THR A 79 4.13 2.13 -8.49
CA THR A 79 5.09 1.18 -7.90
C THR A 79 5.98 1.84 -6.85
N VAL A 80 6.35 1.09 -5.81
CA VAL A 80 7.12 1.61 -4.67
C VAL A 80 8.47 0.89 -4.59
N ARG A 81 9.55 1.65 -4.42
CA ARG A 81 10.87 1.06 -4.17
C ARG A 81 10.97 0.51 -2.75
N VAL A 82 11.67 -0.61 -2.57
CA VAL A 82 11.93 -1.19 -1.24
C VAL A 82 12.54 -0.15 -0.29
N GLU A 83 13.48 0.67 -0.78
CA GLU A 83 14.14 1.68 0.05
C GLU A 83 13.17 2.78 0.48
N THR A 84 12.24 3.19 -0.40
CA THR A 84 11.21 4.17 -0.05
C THR A 84 10.25 3.61 1.00
N LEU A 85 9.80 2.36 0.85
CA LEU A 85 8.95 1.72 1.84
C LEU A 85 9.66 1.59 3.20
N ALA A 86 10.92 1.16 3.20
CA ALA A 86 11.71 1.02 4.43
C ALA A 86 11.90 2.37 5.13
N SER A 87 12.28 3.43 4.40
CA SER A 87 12.39 4.79 4.96
C SER A 87 11.05 5.28 5.51
N ALA A 88 9.94 5.04 4.80
CA ALA A 88 8.61 5.43 5.27
C ALA A 88 8.20 4.71 6.57
N ILE A 89 8.58 3.43 6.72
CA ILE A 89 8.34 2.65 7.94
C ILE A 89 9.10 3.24 9.12
N VAL A 90 10.39 3.50 8.95
CA VAL A 90 11.22 4.08 10.02
C VAL A 90 10.69 5.47 10.42
N ALA A 91 10.44 6.33 9.44
CA ALA A 91 9.92 7.68 9.68
C ALA A 91 8.54 7.67 10.37
N GLY A 92 7.66 6.74 9.99
CA GLY A 92 6.33 6.63 10.61
C GLY A 92 6.39 6.14 12.07
N ILE A 93 7.36 5.28 12.40
CA ILE A 93 7.58 4.86 13.79
C ILE A 93 8.05 6.03 14.66
N GLU A 94 8.97 6.85 14.14
CA GLU A 94 9.50 8.04 14.83
C GLU A 94 8.43 9.14 14.97
N ASP A 95 7.55 9.29 13.98
CA ASP A 95 6.46 10.24 14.00
C ASP A 95 5.33 9.77 14.94
N LYS A 96 5.20 10.44 16.09
CA LYS A 96 4.17 10.16 17.10
C LYS A 96 2.74 10.46 16.63
N LEU A 97 2.59 11.25 15.57
CA LEU A 97 1.30 11.63 14.99
C LEU A 97 0.90 10.72 13.81
N CYS A 98 1.86 9.99 13.23
CA CYS A 98 1.56 9.06 12.14
C CYS A 98 0.65 7.93 12.63
N THR A 99 -0.49 7.74 11.95
CA THR A 99 -1.46 6.70 12.28
C THR A 99 -2.32 6.39 11.06
N GLY A 100 -2.96 5.24 11.06
CA GLY A 100 -3.84 4.80 9.99
C GLY A 100 -3.11 4.38 8.73
N VAL A 101 -3.80 4.45 7.61
CA VAL A 101 -3.35 3.88 6.34
C VAL A 101 -2.42 4.84 5.60
N GLN A 102 -1.23 4.36 5.26
CA GLN A 102 -0.25 5.05 4.41
C GLN A 102 -0.28 4.42 3.01
N ARG A 103 -0.67 5.18 1.98
CA ARG A 103 -0.57 4.79 0.56
C ARG A 103 0.69 5.40 -0.05
N PHE A 104 0.88 5.23 -1.36
CA PHE A 104 2.11 5.66 -2.03
C PHE A 104 2.45 7.15 -1.81
N PRO A 105 1.50 8.12 -1.80
CA PRO A 105 1.84 9.52 -1.57
C PRO A 105 2.35 9.75 -0.15
N GLU A 106 1.66 9.20 0.85
CA GLU A 106 2.05 9.37 2.26
C GLU A 106 3.36 8.65 2.56
N MET A 107 3.61 7.51 1.92
CA MET A 107 4.90 6.81 2.00
C MET A 107 6.04 7.63 1.40
N GLU A 108 5.84 8.26 0.24
CA GLU A 108 6.87 9.11 -0.37
C GLU A 108 7.15 10.35 0.50
N GLU A 109 6.12 10.95 1.09
CA GLU A 109 6.24 12.05 2.05
C GLU A 109 7.04 11.63 3.29
N LEU A 110 6.64 10.53 3.96
CA LEU A 110 7.35 10.02 5.15
C LEU A 110 8.81 9.69 4.83
N ALA A 111 9.06 9.01 3.70
CA ALA A 111 10.40 8.63 3.29
C ALA A 111 11.31 9.83 3.00
N SER A 112 10.76 10.95 2.53
CA SER A 112 11.52 12.18 2.27
C SER A 112 12.11 12.81 3.53
N ARG A 113 11.58 12.49 4.71
CA ARG A 113 12.06 13.04 5.99
C ARG A 113 13.38 12.43 6.46
N LEU A 114 13.78 11.29 5.89
CA LEU A 114 15.01 10.56 6.21
C LEU A 114 16.08 10.66 5.12
N ARG A 115 15.85 11.47 4.08
CA ARG A 115 16.78 11.70 2.96
C ARG A 115 17.25 13.14 2.95
#